data_AF-A0A966QKI9-F1
#
_entry.id   AF-A0A966QKI9-F1
#
_cell.length_a   1.000
_cell.length_b   1.000
_cell.length_c   1.000
_cell.angle_alpha   90.00
_cell.angle_beta   90.00
_cell.angle_gamma   90.00
#
_symmetry.space_group_name_H-M   'P 1'
#
loop_
_entity.id
_entity.type
_entity.pdbx_description
1 polymer ?
#
loop_
_entity_poly.entity_id
_entity_poly.type
_entity_poly.pdbx_seq_one_letter_code
_entity_poly.pdbx_strand_id
1 'polypeptide(L)'
;MLTVYRGNRAEFLAELLAAQLRLDPPAPFEPVAVVVNTWPTSRWLGEQLAVGLGGITANIRFPFPGAQLRQLVTAVLGDAEPGQADPWRATTLVWAVLELLDRVVEAPQGALLRQWL
;
A
#
# COMPACT_ATOMS: atom_id res chain seq x y z
N MET A 1 13.08 14.89 1.94
CA MET A 1 13.48 15.09 0.53
C MET A 1 12.88 13.97 -0.30
N LEU A 2 12.34 14.25 -1.49
CA LEU A 2 11.87 13.21 -2.41
C LEU A 2 12.92 13.00 -3.51
N THR A 3 13.50 11.81 -3.55
CA THR A 3 14.52 11.46 -4.56
C THR A 3 13.92 10.50 -5.58
N VAL A 4 14.16 10.76 -6.86
CA VAL A 4 13.66 9.95 -7.97
C VAL A 4 14.84 9.34 -8.71
N TYR A 5 14.95 8.01 -8.66
CA TYR A 5 15.91 7.25 -9.45
C TYR A 5 15.23 6.74 -10.72
N ARG A 6 15.90 6.89 -11.87
CA ARG A 6 15.41 6.39 -13.17
C ARG A 6 16.41 5.38 -13.71
N GLY A 7 15.92 4.24 -14.14
CA GLY A 7 16.71 3.18 -14.74
C GLY A 7 15.89 2.43 -15.78
N ASN A 8 16.56 1.90 -16.79
CA ASN A 8 15.96 1.05 -17.83
C ASN A 8 15.95 -0.44 -17.47
N ARG A 9 16.57 -0.80 -16.34
CA ARG A 9 16.64 -2.16 -15.80
C ARG A 9 16.31 -2.12 -14.31
N ALA A 10 15.38 -2.97 -13.90
CA ALA A 10 14.91 -3.00 -12.53
C ALA A 10 15.99 -3.55 -11.58
N GLU A 11 16.83 -4.46 -12.08
CA GLU A 11 17.95 -5.08 -11.37
C GLU A 11 18.91 -4.01 -10.82
N PHE A 12 19.28 -3.03 -11.65
CA PHE A 12 20.14 -1.92 -11.21
C PHE A 12 19.48 -1.03 -10.14
N LEU A 13 18.16 -0.83 -10.22
CA LEU A 13 17.43 -0.09 -9.18
C LEU A 13 17.35 -0.88 -7.87
N ALA A 14 17.26 -2.22 -7.93
CA ALA A 14 17.30 -3.08 -6.76
C ALA A 14 18.70 -3.11 -6.11
N GLU A 15 19.76 -3.19 -6.92
CA GLU A 15 21.15 -3.07 -6.45
C GLU A 15 21.41 -1.73 -5.77
N LEU A 16 20.91 -0.64 -6.37
CA LEU A 16 20.99 0.70 -5.81
C LEU A 16 20.26 0.78 -4.47
N LEU A 17 19.04 0.23 -4.37
CA LEU A 17 18.30 0.17 -3.12
C LEU A 17 19.08 -0.60 -2.04
N ALA A 18 19.65 -1.75 -2.39
CA ALA A 18 20.46 -2.54 -1.46
C ALA A 18 21.71 -1.76 -1.00
N ALA A 19 22.36 -1.03 -1.91
CA ALA A 19 23.50 -0.18 -1.58
C ALA A 19 23.12 0.96 -0.63
N GLN A 20 21.97 1.61 -0.86
CA GLN A 20 21.45 2.65 0.04
C GLN A 20 21.19 2.09 1.45
N LEU A 21 20.54 0.93 1.55
CA LEU A 21 20.28 0.27 2.84
C LEU A 21 21.55 -0.18 3.58
N ARG A 22 22.67 -0.39 2.88
CA ARG A 22 23.97 -0.67 3.53
C ARG A 22 24.69 0.60 3.99
N LEU A 23 24.58 1.67 3.22
CA LEU A 23 25.23 2.94 3.52
C LEU A 23 24.54 3.65 4.69
N ASP A 24 23.22 3.51 4.79
CA ASP A 24 22.41 4.06 5.87
C ASP A 24 21.46 2.97 6.40
N PRO A 25 21.96 2.08 7.28
CA PRO A 25 21.16 0.97 7.78
C PRO A 25 20.08 1.46 8.76
N PRO A 26 18.90 0.80 8.77
CA PRO A 26 17.85 1.10 9.73
C PRO A 26 18.30 0.81 11.16
N ALA A 27 17.62 1.39 12.16
CA ALA A 27 17.88 1.08 13.55
C ALA A 27 17.58 -0.41 13.87
N PRO A 28 18.15 -0.98 14.94
CA PRO A 28 17.84 -2.33 15.36
C PRO A 28 16.33 -2.55 15.51
N PHE A 29 15.82 -3.62 14.87
CA PHE A 29 14.40 -4.00 14.82
C PHE A 29 13.46 -3.03 14.08
N GLU A 30 13.95 -1.91 13.55
CA GLU A 30 13.14 -1.02 12.74
C GLU A 30 12.76 -1.70 11.41
N PRO A 31 11.46 -1.84 11.11
CA PRO A 31 11.03 -2.47 9.87
C PRO A 31 11.20 -1.53 8.68
N VAL A 32 11.85 -2.00 7.62
CA VAL A 32 11.94 -1.25 6.36
C VAL A 32 10.69 -1.52 5.52
N ALA A 33 10.08 -0.49 4.95
CA ALA A 33 8.95 -0.65 4.02
C ALA A 33 9.36 -0.26 2.61
N VAL A 34 9.22 -1.18 1.66
CA VAL A 34 9.46 -0.95 0.23
C VAL A 34 8.16 -1.16 -0.53
N VAL A 35 7.54 -0.08 -0.99
CA VAL A 35 6.25 -0.15 -1.67
C VAL A 35 6.41 -0.84 -3.03
N VAL A 36 5.57 -1.84 -3.31
CA VAL A 36 5.53 -2.56 -4.60
C VAL A 36 4.11 -2.59 -5.14
N ASN A 37 3.93 -2.84 -6.43
CA ASN A 37 2.59 -2.90 -7.03
C ASN A 37 2.02 -4.33 -7.13
N THR A 38 2.87 -5.36 -7.05
CA THR A 38 2.44 -6.75 -7.24
C THR A 38 3.16 -7.70 -6.29
N TRP A 39 2.54 -8.85 -6.02
CA TRP A 39 3.16 -9.94 -5.26
C TRP A 39 4.40 -10.54 -5.94
N PRO A 40 4.43 -10.77 -7.27
CA PRO A 40 5.66 -11.18 -7.93
C PRO A 40 6.82 -10.19 -7.75
N THR A 41 6.53 -8.88 -7.80
CA THR A 41 7.55 -7.84 -7.57
C THR A 41 8.14 -7.91 -6.17
N SER A 42 7.35 -8.16 -5.12
CA SER A 42 7.89 -8.30 -3.75
C SER A 42 8.80 -9.51 -3.62
N ARG A 43 8.42 -10.64 -4.22
CA ARG A 43 9.22 -11.88 -4.18
C ARG A 43 10.56 -11.69 -4.88
N TRP A 44 10.53 -11.24 -6.12
CA TRP A 44 11.74 -10.96 -6.89
C TRP A 44 12.63 -9.93 -6.18
N LEU A 45 12.06 -8.83 -5.69
CA LEU A 45 12.83 -7.80 -5.02
C LEU A 45 13.45 -8.29 -3.70
N GLY A 46 12.73 -9.12 -2.94
CA GLY A 46 13.27 -9.75 -1.74
C GLY A 46 14.51 -10.61 -2.02
N GLU A 47 14.50 -11.37 -3.12
CA GLU A 47 15.66 -12.16 -3.57
C GLU A 47 16.82 -11.26 -4.02
N GLN A 48 16.55 -10.23 -4.83
CA GLN A 48 17.58 -9.28 -5.27
C GLN A 48 18.23 -8.55 -4.09
N LEU A 49 17.41 -8.11 -3.12
CA LEU A 49 17.90 -7.50 -1.89
C LEU A 49 18.72 -8.49 -1.06
N ALA A 50 18.36 -9.77 -1.03
CA ALA A 50 19.12 -10.76 -0.26
C ALA A 50 20.52 -10.93 -0.84
N VAL A 51 20.64 -11.01 -2.18
CA VAL A 51 21.95 -11.01 -2.87
C VAL A 51 22.74 -9.74 -2.52
N GLY A 52 22.09 -8.58 -2.61
CA GLY A 52 22.72 -7.31 -2.31
C GLY A 52 23.17 -7.18 -0.85
N LEU A 53 22.37 -7.60 0.12
CA LEU A 53 22.56 -7.36 1.55
C LEU A 53 23.44 -8.42 2.25
N GLY A 54 24.02 -9.37 1.51
CA GLY A 54 24.94 -10.37 2.06
C GLY A 54 24.27 -11.70 2.43
N GLY A 55 23.17 -12.05 1.76
CA GLY A 55 22.58 -13.39 1.76
C GLY A 55 21.19 -13.49 2.41
N ILE A 56 20.67 -12.42 3.01
CA ILE A 56 19.36 -12.45 3.67
C ILE A 56 18.61 -11.12 3.50
N THR A 57 17.30 -11.23 3.26
CA THR A 57 16.35 -10.13 3.39
C THR A 57 15.40 -10.47 4.54
N ALA A 58 15.49 -9.73 5.64
CA ALA A 58 14.64 -9.91 6.81
C ALA A 58 14.15 -8.55 7.32
N ASN A 59 12.99 -8.55 8.00
CA ASN A 59 12.34 -7.34 8.51
C ASN A 59 12.06 -6.25 7.45
N ILE A 60 12.02 -6.63 6.16
CA ILE A 60 11.56 -5.78 5.06
C ILE A 60 10.12 -6.15 4.72
N ARG A 61 9.23 -5.17 4.75
CA ARG A 61 7.83 -5.30 4.34
C ARG A 61 7.64 -4.75 2.93
N PHE A 62 6.76 -5.39 2.17
CA PHE A 62 6.42 -4.98 0.81
C PHE A 62 4.94 -4.57 0.69
N PRO A 63 4.53 -3.45 1.29
CA PRO A 63 3.15 -2.99 1.23
C PRO A 63 2.77 -2.51 -0.18
N PHE A 64 1.48 -2.61 -0.51
CA PHE A 64 0.93 -2.00 -1.72
C PHE A 64 0.65 -0.51 -1.51
N PRO A 65 0.60 0.31 -2.58
CA PRO A 65 0.53 1.77 -2.46
C PRO A 65 -0.66 2.25 -1.63
N GLY A 66 -1.85 1.68 -1.85
CA GLY A 66 -3.05 2.06 -1.09
C GLY A 66 -3.02 1.65 0.39
N ALA A 67 -2.29 0.59 0.75
CA ALA A 67 -2.09 0.23 2.15
C ALA A 67 -1.08 1.17 2.82
N GLN A 68 0.06 1.44 2.16
CA GLN A 68 1.08 2.35 2.66
C GLN A 68 0.54 3.78 2.82
N LEU A 69 -0.21 4.29 1.84
CA LEU A 69 -0.78 5.63 1.90
C LEU A 69 -1.70 5.78 3.11
N ARG A 70 -2.58 4.81 3.37
CA ARG A 70 -3.45 4.83 4.55
C ARG A 70 -2.64 4.83 5.84
N GLN A 71 -1.61 4.00 5.95
CA GLN A 71 -0.72 4.00 7.12
C GLN A 71 -0.07 5.37 7.34
N LEU A 72 0.42 6.01 6.27
CA LEU A 72 1.01 7.34 6.35
C LEU A 72 -0.01 8.40 6.77
N VAL A 73 -1.21 8.39 6.19
CA VAL A 73 -2.29 9.32 6.55
C VAL A 73 -2.66 9.17 8.02
N THR A 74 -2.86 7.94 8.50
CA THR A 74 -3.11 7.65 9.92
C THR A 74 -1.98 8.18 10.82
N ALA A 75 -0.72 7.94 10.46
CA ALA A 75 0.42 8.36 11.26
C ALA A 75 0.57 9.89 11.32
N VAL A 76 0.19 10.61 10.26
CA VAL A 76 0.31 12.08 10.19
C VAL A 76 -0.88 12.79 10.85
N LEU A 77 -2.10 12.30 10.62
CA LEU A 77 -3.32 12.96 11.12
C LEU A 77 -3.68 12.55 12.55
N GLY A 78 -3.25 11.37 13.01
CA GLY A 78 -3.63 10.84 14.33
C GLY A 78 -5.08 10.40 14.45
N ASP A 79 -5.84 10.47 13.35
CA ASP A 79 -7.30 10.31 13.32
C ASP A 79 -7.82 8.86 13.35
N ALA A 80 -6.95 7.85 13.49
CA ALA A 80 -7.40 6.47 13.60
C ALA A 80 -7.13 5.90 14.99
N GLU A 81 -8.19 5.71 15.75
CA GLU A 81 -8.18 4.87 16.95
C GLU A 81 -7.67 3.46 16.56
N PRO A 82 -6.67 2.91 17.27
CA PRO A 82 -6.15 1.57 17.00
C PRO A 82 -7.28 0.53 17.00
N GLY A 83 -7.50 -0.12 15.86
CA GLY A 83 -8.49 -1.18 15.71
C GLY A 83 -9.88 -0.74 15.21
N GLN A 84 -10.11 0.56 14.99
CA GLN A 84 -11.35 1.00 14.36
C GLN A 84 -11.34 0.69 12.87
N ALA A 85 -12.35 -0.07 12.41
CA ALA A 85 -12.47 -0.41 11.01
C ALA A 85 -12.82 0.84 10.18
N ASP A 86 -12.01 1.15 9.18
CA ASP A 86 -12.27 2.24 8.24
C ASP A 86 -13.65 2.04 7.55
N PRO A 87 -14.64 2.92 7.82
CA PRO A 87 -16.00 2.75 7.31
C PRO A 87 -16.09 2.91 5.79
N TRP A 88 -15.08 3.54 5.18
CA TRP A 88 -15.02 3.79 3.74
C TRP A 88 -14.38 2.65 2.97
N ARG A 89 -13.91 1.59 3.64
CA ARG A 89 -13.47 0.37 2.94
C ARG A 89 -14.65 -0.19 2.16
N ALA A 90 -14.43 -0.55 0.90
CA ALA A 90 -15.47 -1.10 0.02
C ALA A 90 -16.28 -2.25 0.66
N THR A 91 -15.62 -3.14 1.39
CA THR A 91 -16.24 -4.27 2.11
C THR A 91 -17.19 -3.84 3.23
N THR A 92 -17.01 -2.65 3.79
CA THR A 92 -17.86 -2.06 4.84
C THR A 92 -18.89 -1.14 4.20
N LEU A 93 -18.45 -0.26 3.31
CA LEU A 93 -19.27 0.74 2.62
C LEU A 93 -20.43 0.12 1.85
N VAL A 94 -20.26 -1.10 1.31
CA VAL A 94 -21.33 -1.81 0.58
C VAL A 94 -22.61 -1.92 1.41
N TRP A 95 -22.53 -2.15 2.71
CA TRP A 95 -23.70 -2.29 3.58
C TRP A 95 -24.44 -0.97 3.76
N ALA A 96 -23.71 0.11 4.02
CA ALA A 96 -24.28 1.45 4.10
C ALA A 96 -24.91 1.88 2.77
N VAL A 97 -24.31 1.51 1.64
CA VAL A 97 -24.87 1.77 0.31
C VAL A 97 -26.15 0.96 0.07
N LEU A 98 -26.19 -0.32 0.47
CA LEU A 98 -27.39 -1.16 0.34
C LEU A 98 -28.56 -0.61 1.17
N GLU A 99 -28.32 -0.15 2.39
CA GLU A 99 -29.35 0.48 3.24
C GLU A 99 -29.92 1.77 2.62
N LEU A 100 -29.12 2.48 1.82
CA LEU A 100 -29.52 3.69 1.13
C LEU A 100 -30.10 3.43 -0.26
N LEU A 101 -29.95 2.23 -0.80
CA LEU A 101 -30.23 1.93 -2.21
C LEU A 101 -31.69 2.24 -2.58
N ASP A 102 -32.66 1.75 -1.79
CA ASP A 102 -34.08 1.98 -2.05
C ASP A 102 -34.42 3.47 -2.13
N ARG A 103 -33.86 4.27 -1.22
CA ARG A 103 -34.06 5.72 -1.20
C ARG A 103 -33.44 6.40 -2.42
N VAL A 104 -32.27 5.94 -2.87
CA VAL A 104 -31.59 6.48 -4.05
C VAL A 104 -32.35 6.13 -5.32
N VAL A 105 -32.88 4.91 -5.43
CA VAL A 105 -33.68 4.42 -6.55
C VAL A 105 -34.95 5.23 -6.75
N GLU A 106 -35.59 5.66 -5.66
CA GLU A 106 -36.80 6.50 -5.71
C GLU A 106 -36.51 7.97 -6.09
N ALA A 107 -35.27 8.43 -5.90
CA ALA A 107 -34.89 9.79 -6.29
C ALA A 107 -34.81 9.95 -7.82
N PRO A 108 -35.04 11.16 -8.38
CA PRO A 108 -34.91 11.41 -9.82
C PRO A 108 -33.53 11.04 -10.39
N GLN A 109 -32.48 11.19 -9.59
CA GLN A 109 -31.10 10.86 -9.97
C GLN A 109 -30.88 9.34 -10.09
N GLY A 110 -31.73 8.53 -9.44
CA GLY A 110 -31.66 7.06 -9.45
C GLY A 110 -32.43 6.42 -10.61
N ALA A 111 -32.93 7.18 -11.58
CA ALA A 111 -33.79 6.66 -12.65
C ALA A 111 -33.17 5.47 -13.41
N LEU A 112 -31.87 5.50 -13.70
CA LEU A 112 -31.16 4.38 -14.35
C LEU A 112 -31.03 3.15 -13.45
N LEU A 113 -30.78 3.35 -12.15
CA LEU A 113 -30.72 2.25 -11.18
C LEU A 113 -32.09 1.56 -11.04
N ARG A 114 -33.18 2.34 -11.04
CA ARG A 114 -34.55 1.83 -11.00
C ARG A 114 -34.91 0.97 -12.20
N GLN A 115 -34.35 1.27 -13.37
CA GLN A 115 -34.57 0.47 -14.58
C GLN A 115 -33.76 -0.83 -14.60
N TRP A 116 -32.64 -0.86 -13.87
CA TRP A 116 -31.71 -1.98 -13.85
C TRP A 116 -32.06 -3.03 -12.80
N LEU A 117 -32.52 -2.60 -11.61
CA LEU A 117 -33.00 -3.46 -10.53
C LEU A 117 -34.35 -4.10 -10.89
#